data_AF-A0A3L8BCN9-F1
#
_entry.id   AF-A0A3L8BCN9-F1
#
_cell.length_a   1.000
_cell.length_b   1.000
_cell.length_c   1.000
_cell.angle_alpha   90.00
_cell.angle_beta   90.00
_cell.angle_gamma   90.00
#
_symmetry.space_group_name_H-M   'P 1'
#
loop_
_entity.id
_entity.type
_entity.pdbx_description
1 polymer ?
#
loop_
_entity_poly.entity_id
_entity_poly.type
_entity_poly.pdbx_seq_one_letter_code
_entity_poly.pdbx_strand_id
1 'polypeptide(L)'
;MNRDAKRMNPPNLLITLLLLVASPLSAADRGWDHLSFNNPEQVVEYFNSIQYTLANWQAGDRSVPRVYLSTIPDRWRAHYAGELSTADKKRYFFFILAPMVLRANETIARQRAFVEGMQQVPQWTDADTAQLRAIAEEYGVAAPASPGDSAAFAALLARVDVVPASLAMAQAAIESGWGTSRFASEGNALFGQWTWGEGAIAPERVRTELGNYGIKAFKTPFESITAYMHNLNTHQAYAELRRMRSAARSAGEPLSGKALAAGLLKYSERGEAYVKELRALIRVNRLSAVDQAYLRDDKAVVLEPVGDGV
;
A
#
# COMPACT_ATOMS: atom_id res chain seq x y z
N MET A 1 46.63 44.27 -28.63
CA MET A 1 46.53 44.02 -27.17
C MET A 1 45.37 43.05 -26.97
N ASN A 2 45.53 41.74 -27.14
CA ASN A 2 46.37 40.76 -26.45
C ASN A 2 45.96 40.56 -24.98
N ARG A 3 45.64 39.28 -24.68
CA ARG A 3 45.60 38.59 -23.38
C ARG A 3 44.36 38.80 -22.50
N ASP A 4 43.71 37.79 -21.92
CA ASP A 4 43.98 36.35 -21.83
C ASP A 4 42.68 35.59 -21.55
N ALA A 5 42.49 34.49 -22.26
CA ALA A 5 41.47 33.49 -21.99
C ALA A 5 41.88 32.66 -20.77
N LYS A 6 41.21 32.84 -19.63
CA LYS A 6 41.33 31.91 -18.50
C LYS A 6 40.39 30.72 -18.73
N ARG A 7 40.95 29.66 -19.31
CA ARG A 7 40.42 28.30 -19.22
C ARG A 7 40.42 27.88 -17.75
N MET A 8 39.23 27.73 -17.17
CA MET A 8 39.09 27.02 -15.90
C MET A 8 38.86 25.54 -16.23
N ASN A 9 39.85 24.71 -15.91
CA ASN A 9 39.65 23.26 -15.87
C ASN A 9 38.71 22.95 -14.68
N PRO A 10 37.71 22.07 -14.84
CA PRO A 10 36.94 21.59 -13.70
C PRO A 10 37.83 20.68 -12.83
N PRO A 11 37.60 20.63 -11.50
CA PRO A 11 38.34 19.73 -10.63
C PRO A 11 37.94 18.28 -10.93
N ASN A 12 38.94 17.42 -11.16
CA ASN A 12 38.80 15.97 -11.16
C ASN A 12 38.29 15.54 -9.78
N LEU A 13 36.98 15.34 -9.64
CA LEU A 13 36.41 14.64 -8.50
C LEU A 13 36.55 13.14 -8.75
N LEU A 14 37.63 12.58 -8.23
CA LEU A 14 37.85 11.14 -8.18
C LEU A 14 36.75 10.55 -7.25
N ILE A 15 35.66 10.04 -7.83
CA ILE A 15 34.65 9.29 -7.09
C ILE A 15 35.25 7.93 -6.79
N THR A 16 35.82 7.79 -5.60
CA THR A 16 36.19 6.49 -5.04
C THR A 16 34.91 5.72 -4.76
N LEU A 17 34.54 4.81 -5.66
CA LEU A 17 33.47 3.84 -5.44
C LEU A 17 33.95 2.85 -4.37
N LEU A 18 33.61 3.12 -3.11
CA LEU A 18 33.80 2.17 -2.03
C LEU A 18 32.78 1.04 -2.22
N LEU A 19 33.20 -0.05 -2.86
CA LEU A 19 32.52 -1.34 -2.83
C LEU A 19 32.66 -1.92 -1.41
N LEU A 20 31.77 -1.50 -0.52
CA LEU A 20 31.44 -2.23 0.69
C LEU A 20 29.93 -2.39 0.72
N VAL A 21 29.46 -3.56 0.30
CA VAL A 21 28.12 -4.01 0.67
C VAL A 21 28.29 -5.40 1.25
N ALA A 22 28.69 -5.45 2.52
CA ALA A 22 28.16 -6.50 3.38
C ALA A 22 26.65 -6.24 3.40
N SER A 23 25.88 -7.02 2.64
CA SER A 23 24.43 -6.87 2.58
C SER A 23 23.88 -7.02 4.00
N PRO A 24 23.35 -5.97 4.64
CA PRO A 24 22.55 -6.20 5.83
C PRO A 24 21.37 -7.08 5.37
N LEU A 25 21.22 -8.26 6.00
CA LEU A 25 20.01 -9.06 5.81
C LEU A 25 18.82 -8.14 5.99
N SER A 26 17.96 -8.05 4.97
CA SER A 26 16.79 -7.20 5.09
C SER A 26 15.90 -7.72 6.21
N ALA A 27 15.06 -6.88 6.80
CA ALA A 27 13.99 -7.32 7.70
C ALA A 27 13.21 -8.56 7.22
N ALA A 28 13.04 -8.72 5.89
CA ALA A 28 12.33 -9.87 5.31
C ALA A 28 13.09 -11.20 5.47
N ASP A 29 14.41 -11.16 5.59
CA ASP A 29 15.28 -12.35 5.63
C ASP A 29 15.53 -12.85 7.06
N ARG A 30 15.08 -12.10 8.07
CA ARG A 30 15.26 -12.42 9.50
C ARG A 30 14.22 -13.40 10.06
N GLY A 31 13.34 -13.95 9.21
CA GLY A 31 12.18 -14.74 9.64
C GLY A 31 11.13 -13.88 10.37
N TRP A 32 9.98 -14.47 10.69
CA TRP A 32 8.87 -13.75 11.34
C TRP A 32 8.64 -14.29 12.74
N ASP A 33 8.45 -13.39 13.71
CA ASP A 33 7.94 -13.77 15.03
C ASP A 33 6.41 -13.87 14.98
N HIS A 34 5.82 -14.62 15.91
CA HIS A 34 4.38 -14.82 16.01
C HIS A 34 3.92 -14.40 17.40
N LEU A 35 2.87 -13.59 17.45
CA LEU A 35 2.23 -13.16 18.69
C LEU A 35 0.76 -13.52 18.64
N SER A 36 0.37 -14.44 19.51
CA SER A 36 -1.03 -14.80 19.67
C SER A 36 -1.76 -13.83 20.60
N PHE A 37 -3.00 -13.46 20.28
CA PHE A 37 -3.81 -12.57 21.12
C PHE A 37 -5.27 -13.03 21.23
N ASN A 38 -5.89 -12.80 22.39
CA ASN A 38 -7.28 -13.15 22.68
C ASN A 38 -8.21 -11.93 22.53
N ASN A 39 -7.72 -10.74 22.86
CA ASN A 39 -8.49 -9.49 22.87
C ASN A 39 -7.68 -8.33 22.27
N PRO A 40 -8.35 -7.21 21.91
CA PRO A 40 -7.66 -6.02 21.38
C PRO A 40 -6.68 -5.38 22.37
N GLU A 41 -6.89 -5.52 23.68
CA GLU A 41 -6.01 -4.93 24.71
C GLU A 41 -4.59 -5.49 24.61
N GLN A 42 -4.44 -6.80 24.42
CA GLN A 42 -3.13 -7.45 24.25
C GLN A 42 -2.37 -6.92 23.01
N VAL A 43 -3.10 -6.60 21.94
CA VAL A 43 -2.51 -5.97 20.74
C VAL A 43 -2.01 -4.56 21.05
N VAL A 44 -2.78 -3.79 21.84
CA VAL A 44 -2.36 -2.44 22.26
C VAL A 44 -1.20 -2.47 23.25
N GLU A 45 -1.19 -3.41 24.19
CA GLU A 45 -0.04 -3.63 25.08
C GLU A 45 1.22 -3.95 24.30
N TYR A 46 1.10 -4.81 23.28
CA TYR A 46 2.22 -5.11 22.39
C TYR A 46 2.70 -3.86 21.64
N PHE A 47 1.79 -3.11 21.01
CA PHE A 47 2.13 -1.85 20.33
C PHE A 47 2.78 -0.82 21.27
N ASN A 48 2.32 -0.72 22.51
CA ASN A 48 2.96 0.12 23.53
C ASN A 48 4.38 -0.36 23.85
N SER A 49 4.59 -1.67 24.00
CA SER A 49 5.91 -2.24 24.33
C SER A 49 6.96 -1.93 23.26
N ILE A 50 6.56 -1.88 21.99
CA ILE A 50 7.43 -1.52 20.86
C ILE A 50 7.40 -0.02 20.50
N GLN A 51 6.91 0.83 21.41
CA GLN A 51 6.87 2.29 21.22
C GLN A 51 6.07 2.74 19.98
N TYR A 52 5.11 1.93 19.51
CA TYR A 52 4.17 2.30 18.47
C TYR A 52 2.88 2.80 19.10
N THR A 53 2.87 4.08 19.50
CA THR A 53 1.79 4.69 20.29
C THR A 53 1.24 5.94 19.61
N LEU A 54 0.01 6.34 19.98
CA LEU A 54 -0.57 7.61 19.52
C LEU A 54 0.26 8.82 20.00
N ALA A 55 0.84 8.75 21.20
CA ALA A 55 1.69 9.81 21.73
C ALA A 55 2.94 10.03 20.87
N ASN A 56 3.65 8.94 20.51
CA ASN A 56 4.83 9.00 19.65
C ASN A 56 4.46 9.49 18.24
N TRP A 57 3.34 9.01 17.70
CA TRP A 57 2.81 9.50 16.42
C TRP A 57 2.53 11.01 16.46
N GLN A 58 1.89 11.50 17.51
CA GLN A 58 1.61 12.93 17.69
C GLN A 58 2.88 13.76 17.90
N ALA A 59 3.92 13.18 18.52
CA ALA A 59 5.23 13.80 18.71
C ALA A 59 6.06 13.88 17.41
N GLY A 60 5.61 13.26 16.32
CA GLY A 60 6.26 13.35 15.02
C GLY A 60 6.94 12.06 14.56
N ASP A 61 6.89 10.97 15.33
CA ASP A 61 7.37 9.67 14.87
C ASP A 61 6.54 9.18 13.68
N ARG A 62 7.20 8.84 12.57
CA ARG A 62 6.60 8.31 11.34
C ARG A 62 7.06 6.88 11.06
N SER A 63 7.82 6.28 11.97
CA SER A 63 8.25 4.90 11.89
C SER A 63 7.10 3.97 12.29
N VAL A 64 6.83 2.99 11.43
CA VAL A 64 5.75 2.00 11.62
C VAL A 64 6.38 0.62 11.73
N PRO A 65 6.05 -0.20 12.74
CA PRO A 65 6.65 -1.51 12.91
C PRO A 65 6.14 -2.50 11.87
N ARG A 66 6.92 -3.56 11.59
CA ARG A 66 6.51 -4.64 10.68
C ARG A 66 5.58 -5.65 11.35
N VAL A 67 4.38 -5.21 11.72
CA VAL A 67 3.38 -6.03 12.42
C VAL A 67 2.20 -6.32 11.52
N TYR A 68 1.89 -7.58 11.25
CA TYR A 68 0.88 -7.96 10.26
C TYR A 68 -0.19 -8.87 10.86
N LEU A 69 -1.45 -8.52 10.67
CA LEU A 69 -2.57 -9.34 11.14
C LEU A 69 -2.79 -10.53 10.18
N SER A 70 -2.84 -11.75 10.72
CA SER A 70 -3.07 -12.96 9.91
C SER A 70 -4.51 -13.07 9.41
N THR A 71 -5.48 -12.70 10.24
CA THR A 71 -6.91 -12.69 9.90
C THR A 71 -7.68 -11.69 10.76
N ILE A 72 -8.78 -11.13 10.26
CA ILE A 72 -9.71 -10.31 11.05
C ILE A 72 -10.66 -11.25 11.79
N PRO A 73 -10.56 -11.39 13.13
CA PRO A 73 -11.38 -12.37 13.85
C PRO A 73 -12.84 -11.86 13.98
N ASP A 74 -13.85 -12.73 13.85
CA ASP A 74 -15.26 -12.29 13.89
C ASP A 74 -15.64 -11.66 15.23
N ARG A 75 -15.01 -12.08 16.33
CA ARG A 75 -15.14 -11.41 17.64
C ARG A 75 -14.84 -9.90 17.62
N TRP A 76 -14.01 -9.40 16.69
CA TRP A 76 -13.84 -7.96 16.51
C TRP A 76 -15.19 -7.28 16.21
N ARG A 77 -15.92 -7.82 15.24
CA ARG A 77 -17.26 -7.35 14.85
C ARG A 77 -18.30 -7.67 15.92
N ALA A 78 -18.30 -8.90 16.43
CA ALA A 78 -19.37 -9.42 17.27
C ALA A 78 -19.31 -8.94 18.73
N HIS A 79 -18.11 -8.68 19.26
CA HIS A 79 -17.91 -8.45 20.70
C HIS A 79 -17.17 -7.14 21.03
N TYR A 80 -16.16 -6.73 20.28
CA TYR A 80 -15.31 -5.61 20.70
C TYR A 80 -15.66 -4.25 20.05
N ALA A 81 -15.88 -4.20 18.74
CA ALA A 81 -15.98 -2.94 18.01
C ALA A 81 -17.21 -2.08 18.41
N GLY A 82 -18.25 -2.70 18.96
CA GLY A 82 -19.44 -2.02 19.47
C GLY A 82 -19.26 -1.43 20.86
N GLU A 83 -18.34 -1.96 21.66
CA GLU A 83 -18.09 -1.54 23.05
C GLU A 83 -17.05 -0.41 23.13
N LEU A 84 -16.20 -0.29 22.11
CA LEU A 84 -15.17 0.74 22.03
C LEU A 84 -15.75 2.13 21.73
N SER A 85 -15.09 3.15 22.26
CA SER A 85 -15.32 4.53 21.81
C SER A 85 -15.05 4.66 20.31
N THR A 86 -15.73 5.60 19.65
CA THR A 86 -15.49 5.86 18.21
C THR A 86 -14.02 6.24 17.96
N ALA A 87 -13.37 6.93 18.89
CA ALA A 87 -11.97 7.32 18.76
C ALA A 87 -11.04 6.10 18.85
N ASP A 88 -11.28 5.19 19.80
CA ASP A 88 -10.48 3.99 19.98
C ASP A 88 -10.63 3.03 18.81
N LYS A 89 -11.86 2.76 18.37
CA LYS A 89 -12.11 1.90 17.20
C LYS A 89 -11.31 2.35 15.98
N LYS A 90 -11.31 3.66 15.70
CA LYS A 90 -10.55 4.24 14.59
C LYS A 90 -9.04 4.09 14.80
N ARG A 91 -8.55 4.33 16.02
CA ARG A 91 -7.13 4.17 16.37
C ARG A 91 -6.68 2.73 16.16
N TYR A 92 -7.40 1.75 16.71
CA TYR A 92 -7.13 0.33 16.53
C TYR A 92 -7.05 -0.04 15.05
N PHE A 93 -8.08 0.33 14.29
CA PHE A 93 -8.16 0.06 12.86
C PHE A 93 -6.95 0.59 12.11
N PHE A 94 -6.59 1.87 12.33
CA PHE A 94 -5.46 2.47 11.61
C PHE A 94 -4.10 1.93 12.05
N PHE A 95 -3.91 1.61 13.33
CA PHE A 95 -2.63 1.08 13.82
C PHE A 95 -2.36 -0.34 13.28
N ILE A 96 -3.41 -1.17 13.18
CA ILE A 96 -3.34 -2.49 12.53
C ILE A 96 -3.10 -2.35 11.01
N LEU A 97 -3.78 -1.41 10.37
CA LEU A 97 -3.80 -1.33 8.91
C LEU A 97 -2.52 -0.72 8.32
N ALA A 98 -1.94 0.29 8.97
CA ALA A 98 -0.81 1.04 8.43
C ALA A 98 0.41 0.16 8.08
N PRO A 99 0.88 -0.77 8.95
CA PRO A 99 1.98 -1.69 8.60
C PRO A 99 1.74 -2.47 7.32
N MET A 100 0.53 -2.99 7.12
CA MET A 100 0.17 -3.81 5.95
C MET A 100 0.10 -2.98 4.67
N VAL A 101 -0.46 -1.77 4.73
CA VAL A 101 -0.48 -0.82 3.61
C VAL A 101 0.94 -0.39 3.22
N LEU A 102 1.78 -0.06 4.21
CA LEU A 102 3.16 0.32 3.95
C LEU A 102 3.98 -0.84 3.37
N ARG A 103 3.75 -2.08 3.84
CA ARG A 103 4.38 -3.28 3.26
C ARG A 103 4.02 -3.46 1.79
N ALA A 104 2.75 -3.28 1.42
CA ALA A 104 2.32 -3.38 0.03
C ALA A 104 2.98 -2.28 -0.82
N ASN A 105 3.05 -1.04 -0.31
CA ASN A 105 3.78 0.03 -0.97
C ASN A 105 5.28 -0.23 -1.10
N GLU A 106 5.91 -0.86 -0.12
CA GLU A 106 7.33 -1.21 -0.17
C GLU A 106 7.62 -2.20 -1.30
N THR A 107 6.73 -3.18 -1.52
CA THR A 107 6.82 -4.11 -2.67
C THR A 107 6.71 -3.35 -3.99
N ILE A 108 5.71 -2.47 -4.13
CA ILE A 108 5.51 -1.67 -5.34
C ILE A 108 6.71 -0.74 -5.59
N ALA A 109 7.23 -0.10 -4.54
CA ALA A 109 8.39 0.78 -4.62
C ALA A 109 9.66 0.04 -5.07
N ARG A 110 9.88 -1.20 -4.59
CA ARG A 110 11.00 -2.04 -5.07
C ARG A 110 10.85 -2.40 -6.55
N GLN A 111 9.65 -2.79 -6.98
CA GLN A 111 9.37 -3.05 -8.40
C GLN A 111 9.62 -1.79 -9.25
N ARG A 112 9.14 -0.63 -8.79
CA ARG A 112 9.35 0.65 -9.47
C ARG A 112 10.84 0.97 -9.60
N ALA A 113 11.59 0.89 -8.51
CA ALA A 113 13.02 1.17 -8.50
C ALA A 113 13.79 0.24 -9.43
N PHE A 114 13.40 -1.04 -9.49
CA PHE A 114 13.94 -1.99 -10.47
C PHE A 114 13.67 -1.53 -11.91
N VAL A 115 12.42 -1.16 -12.24
CA VAL A 115 12.06 -0.67 -13.58
C VAL A 115 12.81 0.62 -13.94
N GLU A 116 12.93 1.57 -13.02
CA GLU A 116 13.69 2.82 -13.22
C GLU A 116 15.18 2.52 -13.42
N GLY A 117 15.75 1.57 -12.69
CA GLY A 117 17.12 1.11 -12.85
C GLY A 117 17.38 0.48 -14.22
N MET A 118 16.44 -0.30 -14.75
CA MET A 118 16.54 -0.92 -16.08
C MET A 118 16.67 0.10 -17.21
N GLN A 119 16.16 1.32 -17.06
CA GLN A 119 16.35 2.41 -18.04
C GLN A 119 17.80 2.90 -18.10
N GLN A 120 18.56 2.76 -17.02
CA GLN A 120 19.92 3.26 -16.89
C GLN A 120 20.98 2.24 -17.33
N VAL A 121 20.58 0.96 -17.43
CA VAL A 121 21.48 -0.14 -17.77
C VAL A 121 21.49 -0.34 -19.30
N PRO A 122 22.63 -0.21 -19.99
CA PRO A 122 22.68 -0.35 -21.45
C PRO A 122 22.42 -1.76 -21.99
N GLN A 123 22.67 -2.79 -21.18
CA GLN A 123 22.56 -4.21 -21.55
C GLN A 123 21.97 -4.99 -20.36
N TRP A 124 20.85 -5.66 -20.59
CA TRP A 124 20.16 -6.42 -19.55
C TRP A 124 20.62 -7.87 -19.51
N THR A 125 20.66 -8.45 -18.32
CA THR A 125 20.81 -9.90 -18.18
C THR A 125 19.50 -10.62 -18.52
N ASP A 126 19.55 -11.92 -18.77
CA ASP A 126 18.35 -12.74 -18.97
C ASP A 126 17.44 -12.73 -17.72
N ALA A 127 18.04 -12.72 -16.53
CA ALA A 127 17.33 -12.65 -15.25
C ALA A 127 16.60 -11.31 -15.09
N ASP A 128 17.28 -10.19 -15.37
CA ASP A 128 16.66 -8.86 -15.30
C ASP A 128 15.55 -8.71 -16.34
N THR A 129 15.76 -9.25 -17.55
CA THR A 129 14.76 -9.25 -18.61
C THR A 129 13.52 -10.06 -18.22
N ALA A 130 13.70 -11.24 -17.62
CA ALA A 130 12.60 -12.06 -17.13
C ALA A 130 11.84 -11.36 -16.00
N GLN A 131 12.55 -10.72 -15.06
CA GLN A 131 11.93 -9.96 -13.98
C GLN A 131 11.16 -8.74 -14.50
N LEU A 132 11.72 -7.99 -15.47
CA LEU A 132 11.02 -6.87 -16.10
C LEU A 132 9.75 -7.30 -16.81
N ARG A 133 9.78 -8.44 -17.52
CA ARG A 133 8.58 -9.02 -18.15
C ARG A 133 7.54 -9.44 -17.13
N ALA A 134 7.95 -10.10 -16.05
CA ALA A 134 7.03 -10.50 -14.98
C ALA A 134 6.33 -9.29 -14.34
N ILE A 135 7.06 -8.20 -14.08
CA ILE A 135 6.45 -6.95 -13.58
C ILE A 135 5.51 -6.35 -14.63
N ALA A 136 5.89 -6.32 -15.91
CA ALA A 136 5.02 -5.78 -16.95
C ALA A 136 3.72 -6.59 -17.13
N GLU A 137 3.83 -7.92 -17.07
CA GLU A 137 2.71 -8.86 -17.10
C GLU A 137 1.79 -8.68 -15.89
N GLU A 138 2.35 -8.63 -14.68
CA GLU A 138 1.59 -8.36 -13.46
C GLU A 138 0.75 -7.09 -13.65
N TYR A 139 1.36 -6.00 -14.12
CA TYR A 139 0.67 -4.73 -14.30
C TYR A 139 -0.10 -4.62 -15.62
N GLY A 140 -0.19 -5.67 -16.43
CA GLY A 140 -0.99 -5.76 -17.65
C GLY A 140 -0.60 -4.75 -18.73
N VAL A 141 0.70 -4.56 -18.98
CA VAL A 141 1.25 -3.74 -20.07
C VAL A 141 2.37 -4.48 -20.81
N ALA A 142 2.73 -3.99 -22.00
CA ALA A 142 3.89 -4.52 -22.71
C ALA A 142 5.19 -4.25 -21.93
N ALA A 143 6.05 -5.26 -21.85
CA ALA A 143 7.40 -5.10 -21.31
C ALA A 143 8.26 -4.26 -22.25
N PRO A 144 9.09 -3.33 -21.75
CA PRO A 144 10.09 -2.65 -22.57
C PRO A 144 11.01 -3.65 -23.27
N ALA A 145 11.22 -3.47 -24.58
CA ALA A 145 12.06 -4.39 -25.37
C ALA A 145 13.57 -4.07 -25.29
N SER A 146 13.91 -2.83 -24.93
CA SER A 146 15.29 -2.36 -24.78
C SER A 146 15.33 -1.12 -23.87
N PRO A 147 16.51 -0.69 -23.40
CA PRO A 147 16.65 0.55 -22.62
C PRO A 147 16.12 1.80 -23.34
N GLY A 148 16.10 1.79 -24.67
CA GLY A 148 15.59 2.91 -25.49
C GLY A 148 14.07 2.96 -25.64
N ASP A 149 13.34 1.94 -25.17
CA ASP A 149 11.88 1.84 -25.30
C ASP A 149 11.13 2.74 -24.29
N SER A 150 11.30 4.05 -24.47
CA SER A 150 10.80 5.08 -23.56
C SER A 150 9.27 5.02 -23.39
N ALA A 151 8.54 4.61 -24.44
CA ALA A 151 7.09 4.51 -24.41
C ALA A 151 6.62 3.35 -23.52
N ALA A 152 7.22 2.16 -23.66
CA ALA A 152 6.90 1.03 -22.79
C ALA A 152 7.29 1.32 -21.33
N PHE A 153 8.43 1.95 -21.09
CA PHE A 153 8.83 2.37 -19.75
C PHE A 153 7.84 3.36 -19.13
N ALA A 154 7.42 4.39 -19.87
CA ALA A 154 6.43 5.34 -19.40
C ALA A 154 5.09 4.67 -19.08
N ALA A 155 4.63 3.75 -19.93
CA ALA A 155 3.39 2.99 -19.70
C ALA A 155 3.48 2.11 -18.44
N LEU A 156 4.61 1.43 -18.23
CA LEU A 156 4.85 0.60 -17.05
C LEU A 156 4.95 1.44 -15.79
N LEU A 157 5.76 2.50 -15.80
CA LEU A 157 5.96 3.39 -14.64
C LEU A 157 4.71 4.20 -14.27
N ALA A 158 3.77 4.41 -15.20
CA ALA A 158 2.47 4.98 -14.85
C ALA A 158 1.63 4.03 -13.96
N ARG A 159 1.83 2.71 -14.10
CA ARG A 159 1.12 1.67 -13.34
C ARG A 159 1.89 1.23 -12.08
N VAL A 160 3.19 1.00 -12.19
CA VAL A 160 4.07 0.57 -11.09
C VAL A 160 4.45 1.77 -10.21
N ASP A 161 3.53 2.17 -9.34
CA ASP A 161 3.79 3.23 -8.36
C ASP A 161 2.91 3.05 -7.12
N VAL A 162 3.40 3.57 -6.00
CA VAL A 162 2.79 3.47 -4.69
C VAL A 162 1.41 4.14 -4.66
N VAL A 163 0.55 3.69 -3.76
CA VAL A 163 -0.72 4.34 -3.44
C VAL A 163 -0.54 5.06 -2.11
N PRO A 164 -0.82 6.37 -1.98
CA PRO A 164 -0.66 7.07 -0.71
C PRO A 164 -1.36 6.33 0.43
N ALA A 165 -0.64 6.09 1.53
CA ALA A 165 -1.15 5.28 2.61
C ALA A 165 -2.44 5.87 3.21
N SER A 166 -2.54 7.21 3.26
CA SER A 166 -3.75 7.90 3.70
C SER A 166 -4.97 7.58 2.84
N LEU A 167 -4.78 7.40 1.52
CA LEU A 167 -5.85 7.06 0.59
C LEU A 167 -6.32 5.62 0.81
N ALA A 168 -5.38 4.67 0.85
CA ALA A 168 -5.68 3.26 1.08
C ALA A 168 -6.37 3.03 2.44
N MET A 169 -5.87 3.66 3.51
CA MET A 169 -6.46 3.54 4.85
C MET A 169 -7.86 4.17 4.93
N ALA A 170 -8.08 5.29 4.26
CA ALA A 170 -9.38 5.94 4.23
C ALA A 170 -10.41 5.13 3.45
N GLN A 171 -10.04 4.57 2.30
CA GLN A 171 -10.94 3.69 1.54
C GLN A 171 -11.24 2.41 2.33
N ALA A 172 -10.24 1.75 2.93
CA ALA A 172 -10.48 0.60 3.78
C ALA A 172 -11.46 0.92 4.92
N ALA A 173 -11.36 2.10 5.55
CA ALA A 173 -12.29 2.50 6.61
C ALA A 173 -13.74 2.65 6.09
N ILE A 174 -13.93 3.23 4.90
CA ILE A 174 -15.24 3.39 4.26
C ILE A 174 -15.81 2.02 3.86
N GLU A 175 -15.03 1.23 3.11
CA GLU A 175 -15.51 -0.01 2.50
C GLU A 175 -15.73 -1.14 3.51
N SER A 176 -14.93 -1.20 4.58
CA SER A 176 -15.06 -2.24 5.63
C SER A 176 -15.82 -1.77 6.87
N GLY A 177 -16.24 -0.50 6.93
CA GLY A 177 -16.85 0.07 8.13
C GLY A 177 -15.92 0.02 9.35
N TRP A 178 -14.65 0.40 9.19
CA TRP A 178 -13.61 0.26 10.24
C TRP A 178 -13.33 -1.21 10.62
N GLY A 179 -13.42 -2.11 9.65
CA GLY A 179 -13.16 -3.54 9.81
C GLY A 179 -14.32 -4.33 10.43
N THR A 180 -15.50 -3.73 10.63
CA THR A 180 -16.66 -4.39 11.24
C THR A 180 -17.61 -5.01 10.22
N SER A 181 -17.34 -4.89 8.92
CA SER A 181 -18.11 -5.56 7.87
C SER A 181 -18.03 -7.07 8.02
N ARG A 182 -19.14 -7.77 7.75
CA ARG A 182 -19.18 -9.25 7.68
C ARG A 182 -18.16 -9.79 6.66
N PHE A 183 -17.97 -9.11 5.54
CA PHE A 183 -16.96 -9.51 4.54
C PHE A 183 -15.53 -9.34 5.05
N ALA A 184 -15.29 -8.42 5.98
CA ALA A 184 -13.98 -8.23 6.58
C ALA A 184 -13.65 -9.39 7.52
N SER A 185 -14.59 -9.85 8.36
CA SER A 185 -14.36 -10.99 9.26
C SER A 185 -14.39 -12.35 8.54
N GLU A 186 -15.37 -12.59 7.67
CA GLU A 186 -15.50 -13.90 6.98
C GLU A 186 -14.48 -14.09 5.85
N GLY A 187 -14.04 -13.00 5.22
CA GLY A 187 -13.26 -13.05 3.98
C GLY A 187 -12.00 -12.22 3.97
N ASN A 188 -11.61 -11.60 5.09
CA ASN A 188 -10.53 -10.62 5.12
C ASN A 188 -10.68 -9.50 4.07
N ALA A 189 -11.90 -9.24 3.59
CA ALA A 189 -12.17 -8.38 2.46
C ALA A 189 -12.40 -6.93 2.92
N LEU A 190 -11.33 -6.13 2.87
CA LEU A 190 -11.35 -4.75 3.38
C LEU A 190 -11.90 -3.71 2.39
N PHE A 191 -11.97 -4.05 1.10
CA PHE A 191 -12.25 -3.09 0.01
C PHE A 191 -13.46 -3.45 -0.86
N GLY A 192 -14.24 -4.46 -0.48
CA GLY A 192 -15.46 -4.85 -1.20
C GLY A 192 -15.23 -5.22 -2.67
N GLN A 193 -14.10 -5.86 -2.99
CA GLN A 193 -13.77 -6.26 -4.36
C GLN A 193 -14.70 -7.36 -4.86
N TRP A 194 -15.30 -7.18 -6.03
CA TRP A 194 -16.22 -8.17 -6.59
C TRP A 194 -15.46 -9.33 -7.24
N THR A 195 -16.05 -10.52 -7.17
CA THR A 195 -15.64 -11.71 -7.90
C THR A 195 -16.87 -12.53 -8.29
N TRP A 196 -16.68 -13.54 -9.13
CA TRP A 196 -17.73 -14.44 -9.58
C TRP A 196 -17.41 -15.89 -9.21
N GLY A 197 -18.44 -16.71 -9.03
CA GLY A 197 -18.31 -18.15 -8.79
C GLY A 197 -18.36 -18.55 -7.30
N GLU A 198 -18.14 -19.84 -7.05
CA GLU A 198 -18.43 -20.51 -5.76
C GLU A 198 -17.58 -20.01 -4.57
N GLY A 199 -16.44 -19.35 -4.81
CA GLY A 199 -15.60 -18.75 -3.78
C GLY A 199 -15.95 -17.31 -3.41
N ALA A 200 -17.02 -16.74 -3.97
CA ALA A 200 -17.48 -15.40 -3.67
C ALA A 200 -18.39 -15.39 -2.44
N ILE A 201 -18.17 -14.45 -1.50
CA ILE A 201 -19.09 -14.26 -0.38
C ILE A 201 -20.32 -13.51 -0.91
N ALA A 202 -21.46 -14.20 -0.94
CA ALA A 202 -22.69 -13.63 -1.45
C ALA A 202 -23.18 -12.45 -0.57
N PRO A 203 -23.66 -11.34 -1.17
CA PRO A 203 -24.37 -10.31 -0.42
C PRO A 203 -25.71 -10.83 0.09
N GLU A 204 -26.18 -10.30 1.23
CA GLU A 204 -27.48 -10.70 1.84
C GLU A 204 -28.66 -10.44 0.90
N ARG A 205 -28.55 -9.43 0.05
CA ARG A 205 -29.49 -9.15 -1.04
C ARG A 205 -28.80 -9.39 -2.37
N VAL A 206 -29.06 -10.53 -2.96
CA VAL A 206 -28.58 -10.88 -4.31
C VAL A 206 -29.42 -10.12 -5.34
N ARG A 207 -28.76 -9.31 -6.16
CA ARG A 207 -29.36 -8.77 -7.39
C ARG A 207 -29.33 -9.86 -8.45
N THR A 208 -30.45 -10.57 -8.63
CA THR A 208 -30.54 -11.73 -9.54
C THR A 208 -30.11 -11.41 -10.98
N GLU A 209 -30.24 -10.16 -11.42
CA GLU A 209 -29.83 -9.68 -12.73
C GLU A 209 -28.31 -9.64 -12.96
N LEU A 210 -27.49 -9.69 -11.90
CA LEU A 210 -26.02 -9.63 -11.99
C LEU A 210 -25.35 -11.02 -11.96
N GLY A 211 -26.13 -12.11 -11.91
CA GLY A 211 -25.64 -13.48 -11.89
C GLY A 211 -25.00 -13.89 -10.57
N ASN A 212 -24.11 -14.89 -10.59
CA ASN A 212 -23.39 -15.39 -9.40
C ASN A 212 -22.19 -14.48 -9.06
N TYR A 213 -22.48 -13.25 -8.64
CA TYR A 213 -21.49 -12.29 -8.16
C TYR A 213 -21.46 -12.25 -6.63
N GLY A 214 -20.29 -11.95 -6.07
CA GLY A 214 -20.13 -11.73 -4.63
C GLY A 214 -18.85 -10.98 -4.32
N ILE A 215 -18.52 -10.90 -3.03
CA ILE A 215 -17.29 -10.27 -2.56
C ILE A 215 -16.16 -11.29 -2.50
N LYS A 216 -15.00 -10.92 -3.03
CA LYS A 216 -13.80 -11.75 -3.02
C LYS A 216 -13.33 -11.98 -1.59
N ALA A 217 -13.19 -13.24 -1.19
CA ALA A 217 -12.50 -13.64 0.02
C ALA A 217 -10.98 -13.73 -0.21
N PHE A 218 -10.23 -13.49 0.85
CA PHE A 218 -8.77 -13.49 0.90
C PHE A 218 -8.28 -14.30 2.09
N LYS A 219 -7.09 -14.90 1.98
CA LYS A 219 -6.53 -15.67 3.09
C LYS A 219 -6.09 -14.77 4.24
N THR A 220 -5.67 -13.55 3.92
CA THR A 220 -5.23 -12.55 4.90
C THR A 220 -5.70 -11.16 4.52
N PRO A 221 -5.81 -10.21 5.48
CA PRO A 221 -6.12 -8.80 5.17
C PRO A 221 -5.06 -8.16 4.26
N PHE A 222 -3.81 -8.61 4.37
CA PHE A 222 -2.72 -8.16 3.51
C PHE A 222 -2.98 -8.49 2.03
N GLU A 223 -3.51 -9.68 1.71
CA GLU A 223 -3.89 -10.03 0.34
C GLU A 223 -5.02 -9.16 -0.22
N SER A 224 -5.98 -8.75 0.62
CA SER A 224 -7.02 -7.81 0.20
C SER A 224 -6.43 -6.43 -0.11
N ILE A 225 -5.47 -5.96 0.70
CA ILE A 225 -4.77 -4.68 0.48
C ILE A 225 -3.96 -4.72 -0.82
N THR A 226 -3.18 -5.77 -1.06
CA THR A 226 -2.38 -5.87 -2.29
C THR A 226 -3.27 -5.95 -3.53
N ALA A 227 -4.36 -6.73 -3.49
CA ALA A 227 -5.30 -6.82 -4.59
C ALA A 227 -6.01 -5.48 -4.88
N TYR A 228 -6.38 -4.73 -3.86
CA TYR A 228 -6.97 -3.40 -4.00
C TYR A 228 -5.97 -2.40 -4.63
N MET A 229 -4.73 -2.36 -4.12
CA MET A 229 -3.71 -1.44 -4.66
C MET A 229 -3.33 -1.80 -6.09
N HIS A 230 -3.24 -3.09 -6.38
CA HIS A 230 -3.05 -3.59 -7.74
C HIS A 230 -4.18 -3.12 -8.67
N ASN A 231 -5.44 -3.24 -8.23
CA ASN A 231 -6.59 -2.77 -9.00
C ASN A 231 -6.51 -1.27 -9.33
N LEU A 232 -6.12 -0.41 -8.38
CA LEU A 232 -5.90 1.02 -8.64
C LEU A 232 -4.76 1.26 -9.67
N ASN A 233 -3.75 0.40 -9.63
CA ASN A 233 -2.59 0.49 -10.52
C ASN A 233 -2.84 -0.05 -11.93
N THR A 234 -3.83 -0.91 -12.15
CA THR A 234 -4.04 -1.56 -13.46
C THR A 234 -5.37 -1.24 -14.12
N HIS A 235 -6.46 -1.16 -13.36
CA HIS A 235 -7.79 -1.07 -13.95
C HIS A 235 -8.03 0.27 -14.67
N GLN A 236 -8.74 0.22 -15.81
CA GLN A 236 -8.96 1.38 -16.68
C GLN A 236 -9.73 2.52 -16.01
N ALA A 237 -10.63 2.20 -15.07
CA ALA A 237 -11.42 3.19 -14.35
C ALA A 237 -10.56 4.17 -13.53
N TYR A 238 -9.33 3.78 -13.18
CA TYR A 238 -8.40 4.55 -12.36
C TYR A 238 -7.25 5.15 -13.15
N ALA A 239 -7.37 5.23 -14.48
CA ALA A 239 -6.39 5.89 -15.33
C ALA A 239 -6.16 7.36 -14.92
N GLU A 240 -7.20 8.06 -14.48
CA GLU A 240 -7.09 9.44 -14.01
C GLU A 240 -6.26 9.56 -12.73
N LEU A 241 -6.46 8.66 -11.75
CA LEU A 241 -5.61 8.59 -10.55
C LEU A 241 -4.14 8.41 -10.93
N ARG A 242 -3.85 7.51 -11.88
CA ARG A 242 -2.47 7.27 -12.34
C ARG A 242 -1.89 8.47 -13.08
N ARG A 243 -2.69 9.16 -13.89
CA ARG A 243 -2.30 10.40 -14.57
C ARG A 243 -1.94 11.49 -13.57
N MET A 244 -2.79 11.71 -12.56
CA MET A 244 -2.54 12.68 -11.49
C MET A 244 -1.27 12.33 -10.69
N ARG A 245 -1.08 11.05 -10.37
CA ARG A 245 0.11 10.55 -9.67
C ARG A 245 1.39 10.78 -10.50
N SER A 246 1.36 10.46 -11.78
CA SER A 246 2.49 10.71 -12.68
C SER A 246 2.82 12.20 -12.80
N ALA A 247 1.80 13.07 -12.86
CA ALA A 247 2.02 14.51 -12.91
C ALA A 247 2.70 15.03 -11.63
N ALA A 248 2.24 14.56 -10.46
CA ALA A 248 2.87 14.90 -9.17
C ALA A 248 4.35 14.45 -9.12
N ARG A 249 4.66 13.22 -9.58
CA ARG A 249 6.03 12.73 -9.70
C ARG A 249 6.89 13.63 -10.58
N SER A 250 6.41 13.97 -11.78
CA SER A 250 7.14 14.85 -12.71
C SER A 250 7.36 16.25 -12.16
N ALA A 251 6.47 16.74 -11.30
CA ALA A 251 6.60 18.03 -10.62
C ALA A 251 7.47 17.97 -9.35
N GLY A 252 7.95 16.78 -8.93
CA GLY A 252 8.66 16.61 -7.66
C GLY A 252 7.77 16.80 -6.43
N GLU A 253 6.46 16.72 -6.59
CA GLU A 253 5.50 16.91 -5.51
C GLU A 253 5.28 15.61 -4.70
N PRO A 254 5.11 15.71 -3.37
CA PRO A 254 4.72 14.55 -2.57
C PRO A 254 3.37 13.98 -3.03
N LEU A 255 3.29 12.65 -3.09
CA LEU A 255 2.03 11.98 -3.42
C LEU A 255 1.03 12.12 -2.27
N SER A 256 0.03 12.98 -2.44
CA SER A 256 -1.00 13.22 -1.44
C SER A 256 -2.25 12.37 -1.69
N GLY A 257 -2.66 11.57 -0.72
CA GLY A 257 -3.91 10.81 -0.83
C GLY A 257 -5.14 11.71 -0.99
N LYS A 258 -5.16 12.87 -0.32
CA LYS A 258 -6.24 13.87 -0.46
C LYS A 258 -6.33 14.42 -1.88
N ALA A 259 -5.19 14.68 -2.52
CA ALA A 259 -5.15 15.17 -3.90
C ALA A 259 -5.60 14.06 -4.86
N LEU A 260 -4.96 12.89 -4.80
CA LEU A 260 -5.23 11.76 -5.70
C LEU A 260 -6.64 11.18 -5.58
N ALA A 261 -7.34 11.40 -4.46
CA ALA A 261 -8.75 11.05 -4.32
C ALA A 261 -9.64 11.65 -5.43
N ALA A 262 -9.25 12.75 -6.09
CA ALA A 262 -10.00 13.28 -7.23
C ALA A 262 -10.08 12.30 -8.42
N GLY A 263 -9.07 11.44 -8.58
CA GLY A 263 -9.02 10.44 -9.65
C GLY A 263 -9.91 9.21 -9.42
N LEU A 264 -10.66 9.17 -8.31
CA LEU A 264 -11.49 8.03 -7.90
C LEU A 264 -12.99 8.22 -8.18
N LEU A 265 -13.38 9.12 -9.07
CA LEU A 265 -14.79 9.33 -9.44
C LEU A 265 -15.50 8.04 -9.86
N LYS A 266 -14.79 7.12 -10.52
CA LYS A 266 -15.34 5.84 -10.99
C LYS A 266 -15.22 4.70 -9.97
N TYR A 267 -14.72 4.96 -8.76
CA TYR A 267 -14.60 3.94 -7.71
C TYR A 267 -15.97 3.59 -7.12
N SER A 268 -16.86 4.57 -7.03
CA SER A 268 -18.21 4.40 -6.47
C SER A 268 -19.24 5.01 -7.41
N GLU A 269 -20.42 4.39 -7.51
CA GLU A 269 -21.59 4.95 -8.21
C GLU A 269 -21.98 6.34 -7.66
N ARG A 270 -21.59 6.66 -6.42
CA ARG A 270 -21.79 7.96 -5.78
C ARG A 270 -20.90 9.07 -6.34
N GLY A 271 -19.92 8.75 -7.18
CA GLY A 271 -19.09 9.71 -7.91
C GLY A 271 -18.42 10.75 -7.00
N GLU A 272 -18.69 12.03 -7.27
CA GLU A 272 -18.12 13.14 -6.49
C GLU A 272 -18.45 13.10 -5.00
N ALA A 273 -19.63 12.59 -4.62
CA ALA A 273 -20.01 12.51 -3.21
C ALA A 273 -19.08 11.57 -2.44
N TYR A 274 -18.67 10.46 -3.07
CA TYR A 274 -17.66 9.55 -2.53
C TYR A 274 -16.30 10.24 -2.37
N VAL A 275 -15.85 10.97 -3.38
CA VAL A 275 -14.57 11.72 -3.33
C VAL A 275 -14.58 12.76 -2.20
N LYS A 276 -15.69 13.47 -1.99
CA LYS A 276 -15.85 14.43 -0.90
C LYS A 276 -15.79 13.75 0.47
N GLU A 277 -16.46 12.62 0.64
CA GLU A 277 -16.41 11.82 1.87
C GLU A 277 -14.99 11.31 2.15
N LEU A 278 -14.32 10.76 1.14
CA LEU A 278 -12.96 10.24 1.24
C LEU A 278 -11.97 11.33 1.69
N ARG A 279 -12.03 12.52 1.07
CA ARG A 279 -11.21 13.68 1.46
C ARG A 279 -11.55 14.18 2.86
N ALA A 280 -12.81 14.14 3.27
CA ALA A 280 -13.22 14.52 4.61
C ALA A 280 -12.69 13.54 5.65
N LEU A 281 -12.74 12.22 5.39
CA LEU A 281 -12.20 11.19 6.26
C LEU A 281 -10.69 11.37 6.46
N ILE A 282 -9.93 11.55 5.37
CA ILE A 282 -8.48 11.81 5.43
C ILE A 282 -8.19 13.04 6.31
N ARG A 283 -8.94 14.13 6.14
CA ARG A 283 -8.75 15.37 6.91
C ARG A 283 -9.11 15.21 8.38
N VAL A 284 -10.30 14.70 8.70
CA VAL A 284 -10.81 14.59 10.07
C VAL A 284 -9.95 13.65 10.91
N ASN A 285 -9.46 12.56 10.30
CA ASN A 285 -8.60 11.58 10.98
C ASN A 285 -7.11 11.89 10.82
N ARG A 286 -6.74 13.05 10.24
CA ARG A 286 -5.36 13.53 10.06
C ARG A 286 -4.44 12.50 9.38
N LEU A 287 -4.96 11.75 8.40
CA LEU A 287 -4.25 10.64 7.77
C LEU A 287 -3.11 11.08 6.85
N SER A 288 -3.06 12.34 6.43
CA SER A 288 -2.01 12.84 5.51
C SER A 288 -0.59 12.64 6.06
N ALA A 289 -0.41 12.58 7.37
CA ALA A 289 0.90 12.28 7.97
C ALA A 289 1.38 10.85 7.66
N VAL A 290 0.46 9.90 7.39
CA VAL A 290 0.81 8.52 7.04
C VAL A 290 1.40 8.41 5.64
N ASP A 291 1.17 9.38 4.75
CA ASP A 291 1.82 9.42 3.43
C ASP A 291 3.35 9.58 3.53
N GLN A 292 3.87 9.99 4.70
CA GLN A 292 5.30 10.12 5.00
C GLN A 292 5.83 8.99 5.90
N ALA A 293 4.98 8.04 6.27
CA ALA A 293 5.37 6.94 7.14
C ALA A 293 6.19 5.89 6.40
N TYR A 294 7.05 5.20 7.13
CA TYR A 294 7.93 4.15 6.61
C TYR A 294 8.00 2.97 7.56
N LEU A 295 8.24 1.78 7.02
CA LEU A 295 8.45 0.60 7.85
C LEU A 295 9.81 0.68 8.54
N ARG A 296 9.84 0.37 9.83
CA ARG A 296 11.06 0.17 10.60
C ARG A 296 11.89 -0.97 9.98
N ASP A 297 13.20 -0.91 10.18
CA ASP A 297 14.09 -2.03 9.89
C ASP A 297 14.14 -3.00 11.09
N ASP A 298 12.97 -3.47 11.51
CA ASP A 298 12.79 -4.46 12.56
C ASP A 298 12.38 -5.82 12.00
N LYS A 299 12.50 -6.86 12.84
CA LYS A 299 12.00 -8.19 12.48
C LYS A 299 10.48 -8.16 12.40
N ALA A 300 9.90 -8.82 11.40
CA ALA A 300 8.45 -8.85 11.24
C ALA A 300 7.77 -9.70 12.32
N VAL A 301 6.55 -9.30 12.72
CA VAL A 301 5.71 -10.02 13.68
C VAL A 301 4.32 -10.26 13.07
N VAL A 302 3.83 -11.49 13.14
CA VAL A 302 2.46 -11.84 12.79
C VAL A 302 1.59 -11.83 14.03
N LEU A 303 0.50 -11.07 13.99
CA LEU A 303 -0.55 -11.12 15.00
C LEU A 303 -1.54 -12.21 14.64
N GLU A 304 -1.71 -13.16 15.55
CA GLU A 304 -2.57 -14.34 15.36
C GLU A 304 -3.68 -14.35 16.42
N PRO A 305 -4.95 -14.20 16.05
CA PRO A 305 -6.01 -14.37 17.01
C PRO A 305 -6.01 -15.82 17.54
N VAL A 306 -6.05 -16.00 18.85
CA VAL A 306 -6.26 -17.33 19.48
C VAL A 306 -7.69 -17.80 19.20
N GLY A 307 -7.84 -19.09 18.92
CA GLY A 307 -9.10 -19.74 18.58
C GLY A 307 -9.51 -19.53 17.13
N ASP A 308 -10.44 -20.37 16.65
CA ASP A 308 -11.13 -20.08 15.40
C ASP A 308 -11.74 -18.70 15.55
N GLY A 309 -11.52 -17.82 14.57
CA GLY A 309 -12.03 -16.45 14.56
C GLY A 309 -13.56 -16.36 14.46
N VAL A 310 -14.28 -17.10 15.31
CA VAL A 310 -15.70 -17.13 15.59
C VAL A 310 -15.90 -16.49 16.97
#